data_AF-A0A7C1VVE7-F1
#
_entry.id   AF-A0A7C1VVE7-F1
#
_cell.length_a   1.000
_cell.length_b   1.000
_cell.length_c   1.000
_cell.angle_alpha   90.00
_cell.angle_beta   90.00
_cell.angle_gamma   90.00
#
_symmetry.space_group_name_H-M   'P 1'
#
loop_
_entity.id
_entity.type
_entity.pdbx_description
1 polymer ?
#
loop_
_entity_poly.entity_id
_entity_poly.type
_entity_poly.pdbx_seq_one_letter_code
_entity_poly.pdbx_strand_id
1 'polypeptide(L)' 'MNIEFVEQHAYFIFTINGEYYRVSFERNEKDSDWAVRLIDVSRNETVSSKTLDAVVTPDIQLAEEIVKMYALRGG' A
#
# COMPACT_ATOMS: atom_id res chain seq x y z
N MET A 1 26.07 2.29 21.07
CA MET A 1 25.14 1.47 20.27
C MET A 1 24.57 2.40 19.20
N ASN A 2 24.79 2.12 17.92
CA ASN A 2 24.17 2.87 16.83
C ASN A 2 22.93 2.10 16.37
N ILE A 3 21.77 2.76 16.29
CA ILE A 3 20.53 2.17 15.75
C ILE A 3 20.26 2.88 14.44
N GLU A 4 20.09 2.13 13.37
CA GLU A 4 19.87 2.64 12.01
C GLU A 4 18.54 2.09 11.47
N PHE A 5 17.79 2.97 10.80
CA PHE A 5 16.58 2.57 10.08
C PHE A 5 16.98 1.98 8.73
N VAL A 6 16.55 0.76 8.44
CA VAL A 6 16.85 0.07 7.17
C VAL A 6 15.63 0.06 6.26
N GLU A 7 14.50 -0.43 6.77
CA GLU A 7 13.26 -0.55 6.01
C GLU A 7 12.03 -0.67 6.92
N GLN A 8 10.87 -0.42 6.32
CA GLN A 8 9.56 -0.60 6.91
C GLN A 8 8.57 -1.10 5.88
N HIS A 9 7.83 -2.14 6.26
CA HIS A 9 6.76 -2.71 5.48
C HIS A 9 5.46 -2.70 6.27
N ALA A 10 4.37 -2.28 5.64
CA ALA A 10 3.02 -2.43 6.16
C ALA A 10 2.11 -2.93 5.04
N TYR A 11 1.20 -3.86 5.34
CA TYR A 11 0.20 -4.28 4.36
C TYR A 11 -1.17 -4.48 5.00
N PHE A 12 -2.21 -4.17 4.23
CA PHE A 12 -3.60 -4.35 4.57
C PHE A 12 -4.28 -5.14 3.47
N ILE A 13 -5.09 -6.15 3.83
CA ILE A 13 -5.81 -6.99 2.88
C ILE A 13 -7.30 -6.75 3.06
N PHE A 14 -7.99 -6.46 1.96
CA PHE A 14 -9.41 -6.20 1.90
C PHE A 14 -10.08 -7.21 0.97
N THR A 15 -11.36 -7.46 1.21
CA THR A 15 -12.22 -8.17 0.26
C THR A 15 -13.28 -7.22 -0.29
N ILE A 16 -13.50 -7.25 -1.60
CA ILE A 16 -14.58 -6.54 -2.27
C ILE A 16 -15.29 -7.52 -3.19
N ASN A 17 -16.58 -7.76 -2.96
CA ASN A 17 -17.41 -8.64 -3.79
C ASN A 17 -16.81 -10.04 -4.03
N GLY A 18 -16.01 -10.55 -3.08
CA GLY A 18 -15.36 -11.86 -3.16
C GLY A 18 -13.92 -11.85 -3.70
N GLU A 19 -13.46 -10.73 -4.26
CA GLU A 19 -12.06 -10.56 -4.70
C GLU A 19 -11.21 -10.00 -3.57
N TYR A 20 -9.91 -10.32 -3.58
CA TYR A 20 -8.95 -9.89 -2.55
C TYR A 20 -7.99 -8.85 -3.08
N TYR A 21 -7.83 -7.76 -2.32
CA TYR A 21 -6.93 -6.67 -2.65
C TYR A 21 -5.97 -6.42 -1.50
N ARG A 22 -4.68 -6.30 -1.80
CA ARG A 22 -3.64 -5.95 -0.85
C ARG A 22 -3.10 -4.56 -1.14
N VAL A 23 -3.15 -3.67 -0.15
CA VAL A 23 -2.40 -2.41 -0.17
C VAL A 23 -1.07 -2.66 0.54
N SER A 24 0.04 -2.56 -0.18
CA SER A 24 1.41 -2.66 0.34
C SER A 24 2.01 -1.27 0.44
N PHE A 25 2.61 -0.95 1.59
CA PHE A 25 3.41 0.25 1.85
C PHE A 25 4.83 -0.21 2.15
N GLU A 26 5.79 0.30 1.40
CA GLU A 26 7.21 -0.06 1.50
C GLU A 26 8.02 1.23 1.58
N ARG A 27 8.88 1.36 2.59
CA ARG A 27 9.83 2.46 2.73
C ARG A 27 11.18 1.89 3.14
N ASN A 28 12.27 2.45 2.63
CA ASN A 28 13.62 2.01 2.95
C ASN A 28 14.54 3.19 3.29
N GLU A 29 15.79 2.93 3.66
CA GLU A 29 16.76 3.96 4.04
C GLU A 29 17.10 4.94 2.88
N LYS A 30 16.98 4.48 1.62
CA LYS A 30 17.32 5.25 0.43
C LYS A 30 16.15 6.11 -0.04
N ASP A 31 14.95 5.57 0.09
CA ASP A 31 13.70 6.19 -0.32
C ASP A 31 13.02 6.78 0.91
N SER A 32 13.08 8.11 1.04
CA SER A 32 12.44 8.80 2.16
C SER A 32 10.92 8.58 2.17
N ASP A 33 10.32 8.42 1.00
CA ASP A 33 8.88 8.26 0.80
C ASP A 33 8.41 6.81 0.76
N TRP A 34 7.11 6.60 0.96
CA TRP A 34 6.45 5.31 0.83
C TRP A 34 6.17 4.98 -0.64
N ALA A 35 6.67 3.83 -1.08
CA ALA A 35 6.17 3.14 -2.26
C ALA A 35 4.87 2.40 -1.90
N VAL A 36 3.77 2.78 -2.54
CA VAL A 36 2.45 2.20 -2.28
C VAL A 36 1.97 1.43 -3.50
N ARG A 37 1.55 0.17 -3.29
CA ARG A 37 1.02 -0.71 -4.33
C ARG A 37 -0.34 -1.26 -3.91
N LEU A 38 -1.33 -1.15 -4.79
CA LEU A 38 -2.57 -1.92 -4.70
C LEU A 38 -2.42 -3.15 -5.60
N ILE A 39 -2.60 -4.32 -5.02
CA ILE A 39 -2.39 -5.60 -5.67
C ILE A 39 -3.70 -6.38 -5.65
N ASP A 40 -4.20 -6.77 -6.81
CA ASP A 40 -5.22 -7.80 -6.94
C ASP A 40 -4.55 -9.14 -6.62
N VAL A 41 -4.92 -9.73 -5.49
CA VAL A 41 -4.30 -10.94 -4.96
C VAL A 41 -4.74 -12.16 -5.76
N SER A 42 -5.99 -12.18 -6.25
CA SER A 42 -6.53 -13.28 -7.06
C SER A 42 -5.77 -13.43 -8.38
N ARG A 43 -5.37 -12.30 -8.97
CA ARG A 43 -4.60 -12.25 -10.24
C ARG A 43 -3.09 -12.12 -10.04
N ASN A 44 -2.65 -11.89 -8.80
CA ASN A 44 -1.28 -11.54 -8.45
C ASN A 44 -0.72 -10.37 -9.29
N GLU A 45 -1.55 -9.34 -9.49
CA GLU A 45 -1.26 -8.20 -10.36
C GLU A 45 -1.26 -6.89 -9.57
N THR A 46 -0.29 -6.00 -9.82
CA THR A 46 -0.33 -4.63 -9.27
C THR A 46 -1.25 -3.78 -10.14
N VAL A 47 -2.42 -3.45 -9.60
CA VAL A 47 -3.46 -2.69 -10.32
C VAL A 47 -3.37 -1.19 -10.11
N SER A 48 -2.62 -0.73 -9.11
CA SER A 48 -2.28 0.68 -8.92
C SER A 48 -0.98 0.84 -8.16
N SER A 49 -0.20 1.88 -8.48
CA SER A 49 0.98 2.28 -7.72
C SER A 49 1.04 3.80 -7.56
N LYS A 50 1.56 4.26 -6.42
CA LYS A 50 1.84 5.67 -6.15
C LYS A 50 2.94 5.82 -5.10
N THR A 51 3.47 7.02 -4.99
CA THR A 51 4.37 7.42 -3.90
C THR A 51 3.60 8.28 -2.89
N LEU A 52 3.84 8.10 -1.60
CA LEU A 52 3.32 8.96 -0.53
C LEU A 52 4.46 9.48 0.34
N ASP A 53 4.34 10.73 0.79
CA ASP A 53 5.33 11.37 1.66
C ASP A 53 5.56 10.56 2.95
N ALA A 54 6.82 10.49 3.38
CA ALA A 54 7.30 9.87 4.62
C ALA A 54 6.50 10.23 5.90
N VAL A 55 5.96 11.45 5.96
CA VAL A 55 5.19 11.97 7.10
C VAL A 55 3.83 11.29 7.22
N VAL A 56 3.32 10.70 6.14
CA VAL A 56 2.10 9.91 6.16
C VAL A 56 2.38 8.59 6.88
N THR A 57 1.60 8.31 7.93
CA THR A 57 1.65 7.01 8.61
C THR A 57 0.67 6.06 7.92
N PRO A 58 1.11 4.91 7.37
CA PRO A 58 0.19 3.93 6.82
C PRO A 58 -0.76 3.42 7.89
N ASP A 59 -2.06 3.56 7.64
CA ASP A 59 -3.12 3.03 8.49
C ASP A 59 -4.22 2.39 7.66
N ILE A 60 -5.18 1.78 8.37
CA ILE A 60 -6.29 1.08 7.73
C ILE A 60 -7.22 2.03 6.95
N GLN A 61 -7.38 3.27 7.40
CA GLN A 61 -8.28 4.24 6.74
C GLN A 61 -7.71 4.67 5.39
N LEU A 62 -6.43 5.04 5.36
CA LEU A 62 -5.72 5.37 4.13
C LEU A 62 -5.70 4.19 3.16
N ALA A 63 -5.50 2.97 3.66
CA ALA A 63 -5.51 1.77 2.85
C ALA A 63 -6.91 1.50 2.25
N GLU A 64 -7.98 1.68 3.03
CA GLU A 64 -9.35 1.56 2.57
C GLU A 64 -9.68 2.61 1.48
N GLU A 65 -9.24 3.85 1.65
CA GLU A 65 -9.41 4.91 0.64
C GLU A 65 -8.72 4.57 -0.69
N ILE A 66 -7.50 4.02 -0.64
CA ILE A 66 -6.78 3.58 -1.84
C ILE A 66 -7.59 2.52 -2.61
N VAL A 67 -8.13 1.54 -1.89
CA VAL A 67 -8.95 0.49 -2.47
C VAL A 67 -10.25 1.06 -3.06
N LYS A 68 -10.93 1.94 -2.33
CA LYS A 68 -12.15 2.63 -2.81
C LYS A 68 -11.91 3.44 -4.06
N MET A 69 -10.81 4.20 -4.13
CA MET A 69 -10.46 5.00 -5.31
C MET A 69 -10.24 4.14 -6.55
N TYR A 70 -9.67 2.95 -6.40
CA TYR A 70 -9.55 2.00 -7.51
C TYR A 70 -10.91 1.42 -7.91
N ALA A 71 -11.70 0.94 -6.95
CA ALA A 71 -13.02 0.36 -7.22
C ALA A 71 -14.00 1.35 -7.89
N LEU A 72 -13.96 2.63 -7.49
CA LEU A 72 -14.79 3.70 -8.07
C LEU A 72 -14.41 4.04 -9.53
N ARG A 73 -13.20 3.72 -9.97
CA ARG A 73 -12.73 4.00 -11.33
C ARG A 73 -13.11 2.91 -12.35
N GLY A 74 -13.84 1.88 -11.92
CA GLY A 74 -14.30 0.80 -12.78
C GLY A 74 -13.18 -0.13 -13.18
N GLY A 75 -12.73 -0.97 -12.24
CA GLY A 75 -11.86 -2.11 -12.55
C GLY A 75 -12.48 -3.07 -13.56
#